data_AF-A0A7W6L0P9-F1
#
_entry.id   AF-A0A7W6L0P9-F1
#
_cell.length_a   1.000
_cell.length_b   1.000
_cell.length_c   1.000
_cell.angle_alpha   90.00
_cell.angle_beta   90.00
_cell.angle_gamma   90.00
#
_symmetry.space_group_name_H-M   'P 1'
#
loop_
_entity.id
_entity.type
_entity.pdbx_description
1 polymer ?
#
loop_
_entity_poly.entity_id
_entity_poly.type
_entity_poly.pdbx_seq_one_letter_code
_entity_poly.pdbx_strand_id
1 'polypeptide(L)'
;MWAWNAKAFDGDLSQYAAIVLLNTPATDLEPTRRAKFQQYVRNGGGVVAVHKAFAIKRGEWEWYDHLIGRSFRTHPYRQTAMVDVVDANSPPPPASKALGMDRRMVRVRSALQRRSGHAADGGRPMLISPGQVARGMGKQHPVAWYRHFEGGRVFATALGHLAEAYNDPRYLDHLDGGIYWAATGRGVGETVPAGQRQRAP
;
A
#
# COMPACT_ATOMS: atom_id res chain seq x y z
N MET A 1 -13.59 12.24 2.92
CA MET A 1 -14.55 11.97 1.83
C MET A 1 -14.39 10.51 1.40
N TRP A 2 -15.47 9.80 1.11
CA TRP A 2 -15.43 8.50 0.41
C TRP A 2 -16.13 8.65 -0.94
N ALA A 3 -15.62 7.98 -1.97
CA ALA A 3 -16.21 7.93 -3.29
C ALA A 3 -16.09 6.52 -3.87
N TRP A 4 -17.16 6.03 -4.49
CA TRP A 4 -17.19 4.70 -5.12
C TRP A 4 -16.59 4.69 -6.53
N ASN A 5 -16.24 5.85 -7.09
CA ASN A 5 -15.68 5.98 -8.43
C ASN A 5 -14.61 7.10 -8.49
N ALA A 6 -13.97 7.23 -9.65
CA ALA A 6 -12.90 8.19 -9.89
C ALA A 6 -13.35 9.66 -10.02
N LYS A 7 -14.65 10.00 -9.97
CA LYS A 7 -15.12 11.39 -10.13
C LYS A 7 -14.62 12.33 -9.03
N ALA A 8 -14.23 11.80 -7.88
CA ALA A 8 -13.59 12.61 -6.82
C ALA A 8 -12.30 13.30 -7.32
N PHE A 9 -11.62 12.75 -8.32
CA PHE A 9 -10.44 13.36 -8.95
C PHE A 9 -10.77 14.56 -9.85
N ASP A 10 -12.05 14.81 -10.14
CA ASP A 10 -12.47 15.96 -10.93
C ASP A 10 -12.49 17.25 -10.07
N GLY A 11 -12.55 17.12 -8.73
CA GLY A 11 -12.50 18.25 -7.79
C GLY A 11 -11.08 18.76 -7.49
N ASP A 12 -10.99 19.65 -6.51
CA ASP A 12 -9.71 20.11 -5.96
C ASP A 12 -9.11 19.03 -5.05
N LEU A 13 -7.98 18.46 -5.45
CA LEU A 13 -7.30 17.43 -4.68
C LEU A 13 -6.44 17.99 -3.53
N SER A 14 -6.14 19.30 -3.54
CA SER A 14 -5.24 19.92 -2.55
C SER A 14 -5.80 19.93 -1.13
N GLN A 15 -7.14 19.81 -0.99
CA GLN A 15 -7.82 19.71 0.30
C GLN A 15 -7.56 18.40 1.05
N TYR A 16 -6.99 17.38 0.38
CA TYR A 16 -6.76 16.06 0.98
C TYR A 16 -5.29 15.89 1.38
N ALA A 17 -5.04 15.48 2.63
CA ALA A 17 -3.69 15.15 3.08
C ALA A 17 -3.18 13.83 2.47
N ALA A 18 -4.08 12.87 2.26
CA ALA A 18 -3.80 11.60 1.60
C ALA A 18 -5.00 11.14 0.76
N ILE A 19 -4.72 10.47 -0.36
CA ILE A 19 -5.70 9.78 -1.20
C ILE A 19 -5.47 8.27 -1.06
N VAL A 20 -6.54 7.55 -0.69
CA VAL A 20 -6.52 6.08 -0.58
C VAL A 20 -7.17 5.46 -1.81
N LEU A 21 -6.37 4.79 -2.63
CA LEU A 21 -6.84 3.94 -3.73
C LEU A 21 -7.16 2.56 -3.15
N LEU A 22 -8.36 2.42 -2.59
CA LEU A 22 -8.81 1.21 -1.92
C LEU A 22 -9.34 0.20 -2.94
N ASN A 23 -8.46 -0.67 -3.44
CA ASN A 23 -8.79 -1.60 -4.53
C ASN A 23 -9.27 -0.91 -5.84
N THR A 24 -8.96 0.37 -6.03
CA THR A 24 -9.28 1.14 -7.24
C THR A 24 -8.20 0.90 -8.31
N PRO A 25 -8.49 0.21 -9.43
CA PRO A 25 -7.54 0.07 -10.52
C PRO A 25 -7.08 1.43 -11.06
N ALA A 26 -5.79 1.60 -11.31
CA ALA A 26 -5.27 2.83 -11.90
C ALA A 26 -5.82 3.10 -13.31
N THR A 27 -6.32 2.06 -13.98
CA THR A 27 -7.02 2.14 -15.27
C THR A 27 -8.33 2.92 -15.19
N ASP A 28 -8.95 3.05 -14.00
CA ASP A 28 -10.18 3.83 -13.81
C ASP A 28 -9.93 5.36 -13.87
N LEU A 29 -8.66 5.78 -13.84
CA LEU A 29 -8.24 7.16 -14.01
C LEU A 29 -7.96 7.45 -15.49
N GLU A 30 -8.85 8.19 -16.12
CA GLU A 30 -8.67 8.73 -17.48
C GLU A 30 -7.60 9.84 -17.53
N PRO A 31 -7.04 10.19 -18.70
CA PRO A 31 -5.87 11.08 -18.82
C PRO A 31 -5.95 12.40 -18.03
N THR A 32 -7.11 13.06 -18.01
CA THR A 32 -7.31 14.30 -17.24
C THR A 32 -7.19 14.07 -15.72
N ARG A 33 -7.74 12.97 -15.20
CA ARG A 33 -7.63 12.61 -13.77
C ARG A 33 -6.22 12.15 -13.42
N ARG A 34 -5.55 11.44 -14.34
CA ARG A 34 -4.12 11.10 -14.20
C ARG A 34 -3.28 12.36 -14.02
N ALA A 35 -3.49 13.40 -14.85
CA ALA A 35 -2.76 14.65 -14.74
C ALA A 35 -2.97 15.35 -13.37
N LYS A 36 -4.22 15.43 -12.91
CA LYS A 36 -4.54 15.99 -11.58
C LYS A 36 -3.90 15.19 -10.45
N PHE A 37 -3.92 13.86 -10.54
CA PHE A 37 -3.28 13.01 -9.55
C PHE A 37 -1.76 13.18 -9.52
N GLN A 38 -1.11 13.28 -10.69
CA GLN A 38 0.32 13.58 -10.78
C GLN A 38 0.66 14.92 -10.13
N GLN A 39 -0.12 15.96 -10.42
CA GLN A 39 0.07 17.27 -9.81
C GLN A 39 -0.13 17.24 -8.29
N TYR A 40 -1.14 16.53 -7.80
CA TYR A 40 -1.36 16.31 -6.37
C TYR A 40 -0.14 15.68 -5.69
N VAL A 41 0.44 14.64 -6.29
CA VAL A 41 1.67 14.00 -5.77
C VAL A 41 2.84 14.97 -5.80
N ARG A 42 3.05 15.69 -6.92
CA ARG A 42 4.11 16.71 -7.08
C ARG A 42 4.03 17.83 -6.06
N ASN A 43 2.83 18.16 -5.61
CA ASN A 43 2.57 19.16 -4.56
C ASN A 43 2.73 18.61 -3.14
N GLY A 44 3.24 17.39 -2.96
CA GLY A 44 3.51 16.81 -1.65
C GLY A 44 2.37 15.97 -1.05
N GLY A 45 1.36 15.63 -1.86
CA GLY A 45 0.22 14.82 -1.46
C GLY A 45 0.60 13.39 -1.06
N GLY A 46 -0.13 12.82 -0.09
CA GLY A 46 -0.01 11.43 0.32
C GLY A 46 -0.81 10.47 -0.56
N VAL A 47 -0.30 9.27 -0.81
CA VAL A 47 -0.97 8.20 -1.57
C VAL A 47 -0.91 6.90 -0.78
N VAL A 48 -2.05 6.22 -0.67
CA VAL A 48 -2.14 4.85 -0.17
C VAL A 48 -2.73 3.95 -1.26
N ALA A 49 -1.93 3.01 -1.76
CA ALA A 49 -2.36 2.07 -2.80
C ALA A 49 -2.59 0.68 -2.21
N VAL A 50 -3.82 0.17 -2.32
CA VAL A 50 -4.22 -1.12 -1.74
C VAL A 50 -4.57 -2.11 -2.85
N HIS A 51 -3.87 -3.25 -2.83
CA HIS A 51 -4.11 -4.45 -3.61
C HIS A 51 -4.42 -4.20 -5.10
N LYS A 52 -5.70 -4.13 -5.50
CA LYS A 52 -6.09 -3.94 -6.91
C LYS A 52 -5.63 -2.60 -7.47
N ALA A 53 -5.21 -1.65 -6.62
CA ALA A 53 -4.57 -0.41 -7.06
C ALA A 53 -3.28 -0.61 -7.86
N PHE A 54 -2.66 -1.79 -7.81
CA PHE A 54 -1.51 -2.14 -8.65
C PHE A 54 -1.88 -2.71 -10.01
N ALA A 55 -3.16 -3.04 -10.24
CA ALA A 55 -3.62 -3.78 -11.41
C ALA A 55 -3.71 -2.89 -12.66
N ILE A 56 -2.56 -2.45 -13.14
CA ILE A 56 -2.36 -1.80 -14.43
C ILE A 56 -1.24 -2.53 -15.17
N LYS A 57 -1.33 -2.62 -16.51
CA LYS A 57 -0.29 -3.28 -17.30
C LYS A 57 0.99 -2.45 -17.22
N ARG A 58 2.12 -3.11 -17.00
CA ARG A 58 3.45 -2.46 -17.03
C ARG A 58 3.61 -1.66 -18.34
N GLY A 59 4.01 -0.40 -18.20
CA GLY A 59 4.22 0.54 -19.31
C GLY A 59 2.96 1.22 -19.84
N GLU A 60 1.75 0.82 -19.42
CA GLU A 60 0.51 1.50 -19.81
C GLU A 60 0.41 2.90 -19.19
N TRP A 61 0.97 3.05 -18.00
CA TRP A 61 1.18 4.35 -17.37
C TRP A 61 2.51 4.31 -16.61
N GLU A 62 3.61 4.55 -17.33
CA GLU A 62 4.98 4.46 -16.79
C GLU A 62 5.19 5.30 -15.53
N TRP A 63 4.62 6.51 -15.48
CA TRP A 63 4.68 7.34 -14.27
C TRP A 63 4.05 6.64 -13.05
N TYR A 64 2.96 5.90 -13.22
CA TYR A 64 2.32 5.16 -12.12
C TYR A 64 3.13 3.93 -11.70
N ASP A 65 3.76 3.23 -12.65
CA ASP A 65 4.75 2.19 -12.32
C ASP A 65 5.87 2.75 -11.43
N HIS A 66 6.36 3.96 -11.74
CA HIS A 66 7.35 4.66 -10.93
C HIS A 66 6.81 5.17 -9.60
N LEU A 67 5.57 5.66 -9.54
CA LEU A 67 4.90 6.05 -8.29
C LEU A 67 4.85 4.87 -7.31
N ILE A 68 4.30 3.75 -7.76
CA ILE A 68 4.18 2.52 -6.96
C ILE A 68 5.57 1.93 -6.67
N GLY A 69 6.51 2.07 -7.60
CA GLY A 69 7.87 1.51 -7.52
C GLY A 69 7.95 0.03 -7.87
N ARG A 70 6.83 -0.54 -8.33
CA ARG A 70 6.68 -1.93 -8.78
C ARG A 70 5.56 -2.00 -9.80
N SER A 71 5.65 -2.96 -10.71
CA SER A 71 4.60 -3.24 -11.70
C SER A 71 3.94 -4.59 -11.43
N PHE A 72 2.66 -4.68 -11.76
CA PHE A 72 1.92 -5.93 -11.69
C PHE A 72 2.42 -6.91 -12.76
N ARG A 73 2.77 -8.13 -12.33
CA ARG A 73 3.18 -9.22 -13.23
C ARG A 73 2.12 -10.30 -13.32
N THR A 74 1.60 -10.72 -12.18
CA THR A 74 0.70 -11.87 -12.08
C THR A 74 -0.08 -11.80 -10.77
N HIS A 75 -1.35 -12.21 -10.79
CA HIS A 75 -2.16 -12.42 -9.60
C HIS A 75 -2.33 -13.93 -9.37
N PRO A 76 -1.74 -14.52 -8.32
CA PRO A 76 -1.91 -15.93 -8.03
C PRO A 76 -3.28 -16.22 -7.39
N TYR A 77 -3.68 -17.49 -7.38
CA TYR A 77 -4.81 -17.94 -6.58
C TYR A 77 -4.64 -17.54 -5.11
N ARG A 78 -5.75 -17.25 -4.43
CA ARG A 78 -5.74 -16.85 -3.02
C ARG A 78 -5.06 -17.93 -2.18
N GLN A 79 -4.18 -17.51 -1.28
CA GLN A 79 -3.43 -18.40 -0.40
C GLN A 79 -3.16 -17.71 0.94
N THR A 80 -2.97 -18.50 1.98
CA THR A 80 -2.50 -18.01 3.27
C THR A 80 -1.00 -17.72 3.20
N ALA A 81 -0.56 -16.64 3.83
CA ALA A 81 0.85 -16.28 3.93
C ALA A 81 1.16 -15.81 5.36
N MET A 82 2.34 -16.18 5.88
CA MET A 82 2.90 -15.54 7.07
C MET A 82 3.72 -14.35 6.64
N VAL A 83 3.62 -13.24 7.36
CA VAL A 83 4.26 -11.99 6.95
C VAL A 83 5.16 -11.48 8.08
N ASP A 84 6.46 -11.55 7.86
CA ASP A 84 7.52 -10.94 8.65
C ASP A 84 7.54 -9.44 8.53
N VAL A 85 8.09 -8.79 9.53
CA VAL A 85 8.54 -7.43 9.36
C VAL A 85 10.02 -7.36 9.01
N VAL A 86 10.38 -6.55 8.00
CA VAL A 86 11.78 -6.37 7.58
C VAL A 86 12.37 -4.97 7.74
N ASP A 87 11.56 -3.97 8.06
CA ASP A 87 12.04 -2.63 8.44
C ASP A 87 11.26 -2.11 9.63
N ALA A 88 11.96 -1.89 10.74
CA ALA A 88 11.38 -1.47 12.01
C ALA A 88 11.09 0.04 12.11
N ASN A 89 11.58 0.82 11.14
CA ASN A 89 11.55 2.28 11.14
C ASN A 89 10.31 2.86 10.45
N SER A 90 9.35 2.02 10.01
CA SER A 90 8.03 2.49 9.59
C SER A 90 7.22 3.02 10.78
N PRO A 91 6.55 4.18 10.64
CA PRO A 91 5.69 4.75 11.69
C PRO A 91 4.56 3.82 12.10
N PRO A 92 4.31 3.62 13.41
CA PRO A 92 3.07 2.99 13.87
C PRO A 92 1.88 3.97 13.78
N PRO A 93 0.64 3.51 13.61
CA PRO A 93 -0.53 4.34 13.85
C PRO A 93 -0.70 4.66 15.35
N PRO A 94 -1.37 5.77 15.71
CA PRO A 94 -1.69 6.11 17.11
C PRO A 94 -2.44 5.02 17.88
N ALA A 95 -3.29 4.22 17.21
CA ALA A 95 -4.14 3.21 17.84
C ALA A 95 -3.38 1.95 18.32
N SER A 96 -2.29 1.59 17.64
CA SER A 96 -1.51 0.36 17.94
C SER A 96 -0.87 0.36 19.33
N LYS A 97 -0.57 1.54 19.90
CA LYS A 97 0.01 1.67 21.25
C LYS A 97 -0.99 1.30 22.37
N ALA A 98 -2.29 1.43 22.12
CA ALA A 98 -3.33 1.08 23.08
C ALA A 98 -3.63 -0.43 23.12
N LEU A 99 -3.23 -1.19 22.10
CA LEU A 99 -3.61 -2.59 21.90
C LEU A 99 -2.45 -3.59 22.07
N GLY A 100 -1.23 -3.12 22.39
CA GLY A 100 -0.08 -4.00 22.65
C GLY A 100 0.38 -4.82 21.45
N MET A 101 0.08 -4.39 20.22
CA MET A 101 0.40 -5.13 18.99
C MET A 101 1.71 -4.65 18.34
N ASP A 102 2.61 -5.59 18.01
CA ASP A 102 3.93 -5.30 17.43
C ASP A 102 3.86 -5.13 15.89
N ARG A 103 3.73 -3.87 15.46
CA ARG A 103 4.55 -3.08 14.52
C ARG A 103 4.95 -3.64 13.10
N ARG A 104 4.91 -2.74 12.08
CA ARG A 104 5.88 -2.52 10.93
C ARG A 104 5.70 -3.21 9.54
N MET A 105 6.58 -2.80 8.60
CA MET A 105 6.69 -3.13 7.15
C MET A 105 6.78 -4.64 6.85
N VAL A 106 5.82 -5.17 6.11
CA VAL A 106 5.55 -6.62 6.03
C VAL A 106 6.09 -7.30 4.74
N ARG A 107 6.82 -8.40 4.89
CA ARG A 107 7.39 -9.32 3.88
C ARG A 107 6.97 -10.75 4.21
N VAL A 108 6.61 -11.58 3.23
CA VAL A 108 6.21 -12.97 3.54
C VAL A 108 7.40 -13.84 4.00
N ARG A 109 7.28 -14.57 5.12
CA ARG A 109 8.15 -15.72 5.49
C ARG A 109 7.39 -17.02 5.30
N SER A 110 8.08 -18.05 4.85
CA SER A 110 7.56 -19.42 4.89
C SER A 110 7.67 -19.95 6.33
N ALA A 111 6.53 -20.13 7.01
CA ALA A 111 6.46 -21.02 8.17
C ALA A 111 5.86 -22.34 7.71
N LEU A 112 6.68 -23.39 7.78
CA LEU A 112 6.27 -24.77 7.62
C LEU A 112 5.27 -25.10 8.73
N GLN A 113 3.96 -25.10 8.44
CA GLN A 113 3.03 -25.95 9.18
C GLN A 113 1.91 -26.45 8.27
N ARG A 114 1.80 -27.78 8.27
CA ARG A 114 0.91 -28.60 7.47
C ARG A 114 -0.54 -28.20 7.72
N ARG A 115 -1.14 -27.46 6.79
CA ARG A 115 -2.54 -27.60 6.37
C ARG A 115 -2.78 -26.72 5.14
N SER A 116 -2.93 -27.40 4.01
CA SER A 116 -3.41 -26.90 2.71
C SER A 116 -2.55 -25.82 2.04
N GLY A 117 -1.78 -26.24 1.02
CA GLY A 117 -0.89 -25.42 0.19
C GLY A 117 -1.59 -24.17 -0.39
N HIS A 118 -0.89 -23.09 -0.68
CA HIS A 118 0.24 -22.96 -1.60
C HIS A 118 1.19 -21.87 -1.06
N ALA A 119 2.51 -22.10 -1.15
CA ALA A 119 3.50 -21.16 -0.66
C ALA A 119 3.86 -20.14 -1.76
N ALA A 120 3.83 -18.85 -1.43
CA ALA A 120 4.28 -17.76 -2.29
C ALA A 120 5.82 -17.60 -2.36
N ASP A 121 6.58 -18.62 -1.96
CA ASP A 121 8.04 -18.58 -1.76
C ASP A 121 8.75 -19.81 -2.37
N GLY A 122 9.96 -19.59 -2.88
CA GLY A 122 10.87 -20.65 -3.35
C GLY A 122 10.98 -20.85 -4.86
N GLY A 123 10.42 -19.96 -5.69
CA GLY A 123 10.44 -20.13 -7.16
C GLY A 123 9.60 -21.33 -7.64
N ARG A 124 8.79 -21.91 -6.75
CA ARG A 124 7.86 -22.98 -7.06
C ARG A 124 6.70 -22.45 -7.91
N PRO A 125 6.15 -23.27 -8.81
CA PRO A 125 4.93 -22.93 -9.54
C PRO A 125 3.79 -22.58 -8.58
N MET A 126 3.16 -21.43 -8.78
CA MET A 126 1.96 -20.96 -8.10
C MET A 126 0.79 -21.02 -9.09
N LEU A 127 -0.34 -21.59 -8.70
CA LEU A 127 -1.53 -21.57 -9.55
C LEU A 127 -2.02 -20.12 -9.72
N ILE A 128 -2.30 -19.73 -10.96
CA ILE A 128 -2.96 -18.47 -11.33
C ILE A 128 -4.45 -18.77 -11.59
N SER A 129 -4.70 -19.80 -12.38
CA SER A 129 -6.01 -20.32 -12.77
C SER A 129 -5.87 -21.83 -13.07
N PRO A 130 -6.96 -22.60 -13.24
CA PRO A 130 -6.86 -24.01 -13.64
C PRO A 130 -5.98 -24.17 -14.89
N GLY A 131 -4.88 -24.92 -14.78
CA GLY A 131 -3.93 -25.13 -15.87
C GLY A 131 -2.88 -24.03 -16.08
N GLN A 132 -2.93 -22.92 -15.33
CA GLN A 132 -1.98 -21.83 -15.46
C GLN A 132 -1.13 -21.69 -14.20
N VAL A 133 0.20 -21.79 -14.36
CA VAL A 133 1.16 -21.63 -13.27
C VAL A 133 2.08 -20.43 -13.49
N ALA A 134 2.34 -19.67 -12.43
CA ALA A 134 3.37 -18.64 -12.37
C ALA A 134 4.59 -19.12 -11.58
N ARG A 135 5.75 -18.52 -11.83
CA ARG A 135 6.85 -18.59 -10.88
C ARG A 135 6.67 -17.51 -9.82
N GLY A 136 6.81 -17.85 -8.54
CA GLY A 136 6.82 -16.87 -7.44
C GLY A 136 7.96 -15.85 -7.56
N MET A 137 7.95 -14.82 -6.72
CA MET A 137 8.96 -13.73 -6.73
C MET A 137 10.34 -14.13 -6.14
N GLY A 138 10.52 -15.41 -5.81
CA GLY A 138 11.73 -15.92 -5.13
C GLY A 138 11.71 -15.61 -3.63
N LYS A 139 12.90 -15.64 -3.00
CA LYS A 139 13.07 -15.45 -1.54
C LYS A 139 12.61 -14.09 -1.01
N GLN A 140 12.50 -13.09 -1.89
CA GLN A 140 12.07 -11.75 -1.53
C GLN A 140 10.68 -11.47 -2.14
N HIS A 141 9.65 -11.46 -1.30
CA HIS A 141 8.28 -11.14 -1.69
C HIS A 141 7.75 -10.00 -0.81
N PRO A 142 8.10 -8.74 -1.16
CA PRO A 142 7.59 -7.58 -0.44
C PRO A 142 6.09 -7.43 -0.71
N VAL A 143 5.30 -7.30 0.37
CA VAL A 143 3.84 -7.17 0.28
C VAL A 143 3.33 -5.85 0.85
N ALA A 144 4.21 -5.06 1.47
CA ALA A 144 3.98 -3.65 1.74
C ALA A 144 5.29 -2.88 1.69
N TRP A 145 5.23 -1.59 1.38
CA TRP A 145 6.37 -0.68 1.38
C TRP A 145 5.91 0.78 1.43
N TYR A 146 6.83 1.68 1.75
CA TYR A 146 6.63 3.12 1.71
C TYR A 146 7.82 3.80 1.02
N ARG A 147 7.58 4.97 0.42
CA ARG A 147 8.63 5.74 -0.25
C ARG A 147 8.20 7.18 -0.51
N HIS A 148 9.19 8.06 -0.65
CA HIS A 148 8.97 9.35 -1.29
C HIS A 148 9.03 9.19 -2.81
N PHE A 149 8.22 9.96 -3.54
CA PHE A 149 8.22 10.00 -4.99
C PHE A 149 7.70 11.35 -5.49
N GLU A 150 8.52 12.06 -6.27
CA GLU A 150 8.21 13.40 -6.81
C GLU A 150 7.58 14.33 -5.75
N GLY A 151 8.19 14.46 -4.57
CA GLY A 151 7.67 15.30 -3.47
C GLY A 151 6.54 14.67 -2.64
N GLY A 152 5.79 13.72 -3.19
CA GLY A 152 4.73 13.01 -2.50
C GLY A 152 5.22 11.84 -1.63
N ARG A 153 4.31 11.32 -0.81
CA ARG A 153 4.53 10.18 0.10
C ARG A 153 3.63 9.02 -0.29
N VAL A 154 4.21 7.89 -0.63
CA VAL A 154 3.48 6.73 -1.16
C VAL A 154 3.64 5.54 -0.23
N PHE A 155 2.53 5.08 0.35
CA PHE A 155 2.43 3.79 1.01
C PHE A 155 1.67 2.82 0.11
N ALA A 156 2.16 1.60 0.00
CA ALA A 156 1.61 0.59 -0.88
C ALA A 156 1.52 -0.75 -0.15
N THR A 157 0.40 -1.46 -0.29
CA THR A 157 0.24 -2.82 0.23
C THR A 157 -0.51 -3.74 -0.73
N ALA A 158 0.05 -4.92 -1.00
CA ALA A 158 -0.54 -5.99 -1.82
C ALA A 158 -1.60 -6.80 -1.08
N LEU A 159 -1.75 -6.57 0.23
CA LEU A 159 -2.80 -7.14 1.06
C LEU A 159 -4.13 -6.38 0.85
N GLY A 160 -5.26 -7.01 1.18
CA GLY A 160 -6.58 -6.35 1.12
C GLY A 160 -7.53 -6.81 0.00
N HIS A 161 -7.29 -8.00 -0.56
CA HIS A 161 -8.19 -8.63 -1.54
C HIS A 161 -9.54 -9.04 -0.94
N LEU A 162 -9.50 -9.63 0.26
CA LEU A 162 -10.67 -10.19 0.94
C LEU A 162 -11.29 -9.13 1.84
N ALA A 163 -12.63 -9.01 1.81
CA ALA A 163 -13.36 -8.09 2.68
C ALA A 163 -13.14 -8.43 4.16
N GLU A 164 -12.97 -9.72 4.47
CA GLU A 164 -12.72 -10.25 5.81
C GLU A 164 -11.41 -9.74 6.40
N ALA A 165 -10.43 -9.35 5.57
CA ALA A 165 -9.18 -8.76 6.06
C ALA A 165 -9.47 -7.47 6.86
N TYR A 166 -10.50 -6.71 6.48
CA TYR A 166 -10.88 -5.45 7.14
C TYR A 166 -11.61 -5.67 8.49
N ASN A 167 -11.89 -6.92 8.86
CA ASN A 167 -12.33 -7.27 10.21
C ASN A 167 -11.16 -7.63 11.15
N ASP A 168 -9.94 -7.79 10.62
CA ASP A 168 -8.75 -8.09 11.43
C ASP A 168 -8.14 -6.79 11.96
N PRO A 169 -8.09 -6.57 13.29
CA PRO A 169 -7.53 -5.35 13.86
C PRO A 169 -6.06 -5.13 13.46
N ARG A 170 -5.29 -6.20 13.24
CA ARG A 170 -3.89 -6.09 12.81
C ARG A 170 -3.77 -5.52 11.39
N TYR A 171 -4.70 -5.87 10.52
CA TYR A 171 -4.74 -5.33 9.16
C TYR A 171 -5.22 -3.89 9.15
N LEU A 172 -6.19 -3.54 10.00
CA LEU A 172 -6.62 -2.16 10.19
C LEU A 172 -5.48 -1.28 10.74
N ASP A 173 -4.71 -1.76 11.72
CA ASP A 173 -3.53 -1.05 12.23
C ASP A 173 -2.47 -0.86 11.13
N HIS A 174 -2.22 -1.87 10.30
CA HIS A 174 -1.32 -1.76 9.15
C HIS A 174 -1.75 -0.66 8.17
N LEU A 175 -3.06 -0.60 7.85
CA LEU A 175 -3.60 0.45 6.99
C LEU A 175 -3.55 1.82 7.64
N ASP A 176 -3.95 1.94 8.91
CA ASP A 176 -3.95 3.21 9.64
C ASP A 176 -2.54 3.79 9.72
N GLY A 177 -1.52 2.97 9.99
CA GLY A 177 -0.12 3.41 10.01
C GLY A 177 0.34 3.95 8.66
N GLY A 178 -0.01 3.24 7.58
CA GLY A 178 0.29 3.66 6.21
C GLY A 178 -0.41 4.97 5.82
N ILE A 179 -1.68 5.11 6.18
CA ILE A 179 -2.48 6.33 5.95
C ILE A 179 -1.89 7.49 6.75
N TYR A 180 -1.61 7.29 8.03
CA TYR A 180 -1.03 8.33 8.90
C TYR A 180 0.31 8.82 8.37
N TRP A 181 1.20 7.92 7.97
CA TRP A 181 2.48 8.31 7.39
C TRP A 181 2.33 9.05 6.06
N ALA A 182 1.49 8.54 5.15
CA ALA A 182 1.26 9.19 3.86
C ALA A 182 0.69 10.60 4.05
N ALA A 183 -0.24 10.77 5.00
CA ALA A 183 -0.88 12.06 5.28
C ALA A 183 0.08 13.07 5.94
N THR A 184 0.90 12.62 6.89
CA THR A 184 1.64 13.54 7.79
C THR A 184 3.14 13.61 7.53
N GLY A 185 3.71 12.60 6.86
CA GLY A 185 5.14 12.38 6.76
C GLY A 185 5.81 11.96 8.06
N ARG A 186 5.06 11.78 9.15
CA ARG A 186 5.62 11.54 10.49
C ARG A 186 5.69 10.06 10.82
N GLY A 187 6.81 9.71 11.44
CA GLY A 187 6.91 8.65 12.44
C GLY A 187 6.04 8.93 13.65
N VAL A 188 5.22 8.00 14.15
CA VAL A 188 4.78 8.12 15.55
C VAL A 188 5.97 7.72 16.42
N GLY A 189 6.66 8.74 16.96
CA GLY A 189 7.90 8.62 17.74
C GLY A 189 8.88 9.78 17.54
N GLU A 190 8.76 10.55 16.46
CA GLU A 190 9.49 11.80 16.32
C GLU A 190 8.81 12.88 17.17
N THR A 191 9.39 13.14 18.35
CA THR A 191 9.05 14.36 19.09
C THR A 191 9.41 15.55 18.23
N VAL A 192 8.42 16.39 17.91
CA VAL A 192 8.66 17.73 17.35
C VAL A 192 9.68 18.42 18.27
N PRO A 193 10.87 18.81 17.78
CA PRO A 193 11.73 19.69 18.56
C PRO A 193 10.92 20.92 18.95
N ALA A 194 10.96 21.32 20.21
CA ALA A 194 10.05 22.29 20.81
C ALA A 194 9.95 23.66 20.07
N GLY A 195 10.80 23.93 19.08
CA GLY A 195 10.82 25.16 18.27
C GLY A 195 9.90 25.23 17.05
N GLN A 196 9.18 24.17 16.65
CA GLN A 196 8.31 24.22 15.44
C GLN A 196 6.80 24.30 15.72
N ARG A 197 6.39 24.63 16.95
CA ARG A 197 5.02 25.09 17.23
C ARG A 197 4.90 26.58 16.86
N GLN A 198 5.06 26.92 15.58
CA GLN A 198 4.65 28.24 15.11
C GLN A 198 3.22 28.18 14.58
N ARG A 199 2.46 29.13 15.09
CA ARG A 199 1.03 29.35 14.94
C ARG A 199 0.69 29.56 13.47
N ALA A 200 -0.36 28.91 13.00
CA ALA A 200 -1.01 29.35 11.77
C ALA A 200 -1.63 30.74 12.01
N PRO A 201 -1.46 31.70 11.07
CA PRO A 201 -2.28 32.91 11.03
C PRO A 201 -3.75 32.58 10.72
#